data_AF-A0A2V8H688-F1
#
_entry.id   AF-A0A2V8H688-F1
#
_cell.length_a   1.000
_cell.length_b   1.000
_cell.length_c   1.000
_cell.angle_alpha   90.00
_cell.angle_beta   90.00
_cell.angle_gamma   90.00
#
_symmetry.space_group_name_H-M   'P 1'
#
loop_
_entity.id
_entity.type
_entity.pdbx_description
1 polymer ?
#
loop_
_entity_poly.entity_id
_entity_poly.type
_entity_poly.pdbx_seq_one_letter_code
_entity_poly.pdbx_strand_id
1 'polypeptide(L)'
;VSFPAALSGAPGTSVVMTAGVAETAVFNVPAVAITVAVTALLIIGVRESASVNAVIVVLKIALLLIVIGAGAMFIDPANWHPFIPPNTGTFGEYGWSGVLRGAGVIFFAYIGFDAVSTSAQEARNPQRDMPRGILGSLAICTVLFVLVSGVMVGSSRSTPPPRARRGRRGSIRWRS
;
A
#
# COMPACT_ATOMS: atom_id res chain seq x y z
N VAL A 1 28.04 2.13 1.05
CA VAL A 1 28.25 1.56 -0.30
C VAL A 1 27.38 2.35 -1.27
N SER A 2 27.97 3.18 -2.13
CA SER A 2 27.23 3.92 -3.16
C SER A 2 27.03 3.00 -4.37
N PHE A 3 25.81 2.52 -4.55
CA PHE A 3 25.45 1.74 -5.73
C PHE A 3 25.45 2.66 -6.97
N PRO A 4 25.95 2.22 -8.13
CA PRO A 4 25.91 3.03 -9.35
C PRO A 4 24.48 3.44 -9.69
N ALA A 5 24.23 4.74 -9.87
CA ALA A 5 22.91 5.29 -10.15
C ALA A 5 22.30 4.68 -11.43
N ALA A 6 23.15 4.48 -12.45
CA ALA A 6 22.83 3.77 -13.68
C ALA A 6 22.23 2.36 -13.48
N LEU A 7 22.54 1.68 -12.37
CA LEU A 7 22.15 0.29 -12.09
C LEU A 7 21.04 0.14 -11.03
N SER A 8 20.48 1.26 -10.57
CA SER A 8 19.61 1.30 -9.38
C SER A 8 18.14 1.61 -9.70
N GLY A 9 17.81 1.93 -10.95
CA GLY A 9 16.49 2.37 -11.37
C GLY A 9 16.04 1.71 -12.68
N ALA A 10 14.77 1.87 -13.02
CA ALA A 10 14.26 1.42 -14.30
C ALA A 10 14.89 2.23 -15.46
N PRO A 11 15.07 1.63 -16.65
CA PRO A 11 15.62 2.34 -17.80
C PRO A 11 14.87 3.66 -18.06
N GLY A 12 15.60 4.78 -18.13
CA GLY A 12 15.03 6.10 -18.39
C GLY A 12 14.55 6.86 -17.15
N THR A 13 14.73 6.33 -15.93
CA THR A 13 14.43 7.06 -14.69
C THR A 13 15.63 7.89 -14.23
N SER A 14 15.42 9.16 -13.87
CA SER A 14 16.47 10.01 -13.29
C SER A 14 16.69 9.65 -11.82
N VAL A 15 17.85 9.11 -11.50
CA VAL A 15 18.27 8.79 -10.13
C VAL A 15 19.14 9.93 -9.61
N VAL A 16 18.65 10.61 -8.58
CA VAL A 16 19.39 11.69 -7.92
C VAL A 16 20.39 11.08 -6.96
N MET A 17 21.69 11.25 -7.25
CA MET A 17 22.75 10.80 -6.37
C MET A 17 22.86 11.69 -5.13
N THR A 18 23.48 11.20 -4.06
CA THR A 18 23.77 11.97 -2.84
C THR A 18 24.55 13.27 -3.10
N ALA A 19 25.25 13.36 -4.25
CA ALA A 19 25.96 14.55 -4.72
C ALA A 19 25.09 15.57 -5.49
N GLY A 20 23.77 15.34 -5.64
CA GLY A 20 22.83 16.23 -6.33
C GLY A 20 22.82 16.12 -7.86
N VAL A 21 23.65 15.26 -8.46
CA VAL A 21 23.66 14.98 -9.90
C VAL A 21 22.61 13.93 -10.22
N ALA A 22 21.74 14.22 -11.19
CA ALA A 22 20.75 13.28 -11.70
C ALA A 22 21.39 12.46 -12.84
N GLU A 23 21.50 11.15 -12.66
CA GLU A 23 21.91 10.23 -13.71
C GLU A 23 20.75 9.37 -14.19
N THR A 24 20.70 9.09 -15.49
CA THR A 24 19.68 8.23 -16.06
C THR A 24 19.99 6.77 -15.73
N ALA A 25 19.11 6.11 -14.99
CA ALA A 25 19.19 4.67 -14.79
C ALA A 25 19.00 3.94 -16.12
N VAL A 26 19.87 2.95 -16.36
CA VAL A 26 19.89 2.13 -17.57
C VAL A 26 19.36 0.73 -17.27
N PHE A 27 19.58 0.20 -16.07
CA PHE A 27 19.22 -1.18 -15.72
C PHE A 27 18.94 -1.34 -14.22
N ASN A 28 17.93 -2.13 -13.82
CA ASN A 28 17.58 -2.31 -12.41
C ASN A 28 18.14 -3.62 -11.87
N VAL A 29 19.42 -3.62 -11.47
CA VAL A 29 20.10 -4.81 -10.93
C VAL A 29 19.40 -5.35 -9.68
N PRO A 30 18.98 -4.52 -8.69
CA PRO A 30 18.26 -5.01 -7.52
C PRO A 30 16.95 -5.72 -7.84
N ALA A 31 16.14 -5.18 -8.76
CA ALA A 31 14.89 -5.80 -9.17
C ALA A 31 15.13 -7.16 -9.84
N VAL A 32 16.14 -7.25 -10.71
CA VAL A 32 16.52 -8.52 -11.37
C VAL A 32 17.00 -9.53 -10.34
N ALA A 33 17.88 -9.13 -9.42
CA ALA A 33 18.41 -9.99 -8.38
C ALA A 33 17.29 -10.57 -7.50
N ILE A 34 16.35 -9.74 -7.05
CA ILE A 34 15.20 -10.18 -6.26
C ILE A 34 14.31 -11.12 -7.09
N THR A 35 14.03 -10.78 -8.35
CA THR A 35 13.18 -11.60 -9.23
C THR A 35 13.80 -12.99 -9.46
N VAL A 36 15.10 -13.05 -9.74
CA VAL A 36 15.84 -14.31 -9.89
C VAL A 36 15.87 -15.10 -8.58
N ALA A 37 16.10 -14.45 -7.44
CA ALA A 37 16.11 -15.10 -6.13
C ALA A 37 14.73 -15.70 -5.79
N VAL A 38 13.65 -14.96 -6.04
CA VAL A 38 12.28 -15.45 -5.85
C VAL A 38 12.00 -16.61 -6.81
N THR A 39 12.42 -16.51 -8.07
CA THR A 39 12.25 -17.59 -9.06
C THR A 39 12.99 -18.86 -8.65
N ALA A 40 14.24 -18.74 -8.20
CA ALA A 40 15.04 -19.88 -7.71
C ALA A 40 14.41 -20.52 -6.47
N LEU A 41 13.90 -19.71 -5.53
CA LEU A 41 13.18 -20.20 -4.35
C LEU A 41 11.90 -20.95 -4.75
N LEU A 42 11.13 -20.43 -5.71
CA LEU A 42 9.93 -21.09 -6.24
C LEU A 42 10.24 -22.44 -6.88
N ILE A 43 11.38 -22.58 -7.56
CA ILE A 43 11.81 -23.86 -8.16
C ILE A 43 12.14 -24.90 -7.06
N ILE A 44 12.68 -24.48 -5.92
CA ILE A 44 13.14 -25.37 -4.85
C ILE A 44 12.01 -25.80 -3.89
N GLY A 45 10.99 -24.95 -3.69
CA GLY A 45 10.18 -24.97 -2.46
C GLY A 45 8.77 -25.60 -2.49
N VAL A 46 8.31 -26.26 -3.56
CA VAL A 46 6.88 -26.62 -3.69
C VAL A 46 6.61 -28.11 -3.42
N ARG A 47 6.96 -28.62 -2.23
CA ARG A 47 6.75 -30.06 -1.94
C ARG A 47 5.83 -30.40 -0.76
N GLU A 48 5.54 -29.47 0.16
CA GLU A 48 4.59 -29.70 1.28
C GLU A 48 3.67 -28.49 1.55
N SER A 49 2.98 -27.99 0.52
CA SER A 49 2.47 -26.62 0.48
C SER A 49 1.21 -26.33 1.34
N ALA A 50 0.33 -27.31 1.59
CA ALA A 50 -1.00 -27.02 2.15
C ALA A 50 -0.97 -26.50 3.61
N SER A 51 -0.21 -27.16 4.50
CA SER A 51 -0.09 -26.76 5.91
C SER A 51 0.73 -25.46 6.07
N VAL A 52 1.81 -25.33 5.31
CA VAL A 52 2.66 -24.12 5.30
C VAL A 52 1.85 -22.91 4.82
N ASN A 53 1.06 -23.04 3.75
CA ASN A 53 0.21 -21.97 3.26
C ASN A 53 -0.83 -21.54 4.31
N ALA A 54 -1.46 -22.50 5.01
CA ALA A 54 -2.41 -22.19 6.08
C ALA A 54 -1.74 -21.41 7.23
N VAL A 55 -0.54 -21.82 7.67
CA VAL A 55 0.23 -21.09 8.70
C VAL A 55 0.54 -19.65 8.25
N ILE A 56 0.97 -19.47 7.00
CA ILE A 56 1.27 -18.15 6.44
C ILE A 56 0.01 -17.26 6.43
N VAL A 57 -1.15 -17.81 6.06
CA VAL A 57 -2.42 -17.06 6.08
C VAL A 57 -2.79 -16.62 7.50
N VAL A 58 -2.69 -17.54 8.48
CA VAL A 58 -2.96 -17.20 9.89
C VAL A 58 -2.03 -16.10 10.39
N LEU A 59 -0.73 -16.20 10.08
CA LEU A 59 0.26 -15.19 10.44
C LEU A 59 -0.09 -13.82 9.81
N LYS A 60 -0.47 -13.79 8.54
CA LYS A 60 -0.92 -12.56 7.86
C LYS A 60 -2.13 -11.93 8.56
N ILE A 61 -3.14 -12.72 8.92
CA ILE A 61 -4.32 -12.22 9.62
C ILE A 61 -3.95 -11.72 11.02
N ALA A 62 -3.10 -12.44 11.76
CA ALA A 62 -2.64 -12.02 13.07
C ALA A 62 -1.94 -10.65 13.03
N LEU A 63 -1.09 -10.42 12.03
CA LEU A 63 -0.46 -9.12 11.81
C LEU A 63 -1.50 -8.00 11.60
N LEU A 64 -2.52 -8.23 10.77
CA LEU A 64 -3.59 -7.25 10.54
C LEU A 64 -4.37 -6.95 11.84
N LEU A 65 -4.70 -7.98 12.62
CA LEU A 65 -5.40 -7.81 13.89
C LEU A 65 -4.56 -7.02 14.91
N ILE A 66 -3.24 -7.25 14.96
CA ILE A 66 -2.33 -6.46 15.79
C ILE A 66 -2.34 -5.00 15.36
N VAL A 67 -2.25 -4.71 14.06
CA VAL A 67 -2.30 -3.33 13.54
C VAL A 67 -3.63 -2.65 13.89
N ILE A 68 -4.74 -3.36 13.73
CA ILE A 68 -6.07 -2.84 14.09
C ILE A 68 -6.13 -2.54 15.59
N GLY A 69 -5.76 -3.52 16.44
CA GLY A 69 -5.83 -3.38 17.90
C GLY A 69 -4.91 -2.29 18.44
N ALA A 70 -3.64 -2.29 18.03
CA ALA A 70 -2.67 -1.30 18.49
C ALA A 70 -2.97 0.09 17.92
N GLY A 71 -3.32 0.17 16.64
CA GLY A 71 -3.59 1.44 15.96
C GLY A 71 -4.92 2.08 16.38
N ALA A 72 -5.91 1.31 16.81
CA ALA A 72 -7.18 1.83 17.32
C ALA A 72 -7.01 2.80 18.50
N MET A 73 -5.97 2.61 19.32
CA MET A 73 -5.66 3.50 20.46
C MET A 73 -5.16 4.89 20.04
N PHE A 74 -4.74 5.04 18.78
CA PHE A 74 -4.15 6.27 18.24
C PHE A 74 -5.04 6.96 17.21
N ILE A 75 -6.32 6.59 17.12
CA ILE A 75 -7.26 7.20 16.17
C ILE A 75 -7.69 8.56 16.69
N ASP A 76 -7.41 9.60 15.90
CA ASP A 76 -8.04 10.92 16.03
C ASP A 76 -9.19 11.03 15.00
N PRO A 77 -10.47 11.10 15.43
CA PRO A 77 -11.63 11.16 14.52
C PRO A 77 -11.61 12.36 13.55
N ALA A 78 -10.87 13.41 13.88
CA ALA A 78 -10.67 14.56 13.01
C ALA A 78 -9.98 14.20 11.69
N ASN A 79 -9.13 13.17 11.67
CA ASN A 79 -8.43 12.73 10.45
C ASN A 79 -9.36 12.07 9.42
N TRP A 80 -10.58 11.71 9.82
CA TRP A 80 -11.59 11.19 8.89
C TRP A 80 -12.39 12.29 8.19
N HIS A 81 -12.17 13.56 8.54
CA HIS A 81 -12.87 14.69 7.94
C HIS A 81 -11.90 15.67 7.27
N PRO A 82 -12.02 15.90 5.94
CA PRO A 82 -12.94 15.27 4.99
C PRO A 82 -12.51 13.85 4.59
N PHE A 83 -13.46 12.89 4.54
CA PHE A 83 -13.17 11.49 4.18
C PHE A 83 -12.61 11.34 2.78
N ILE A 84 -13.11 12.17 1.85
CA ILE A 84 -12.52 12.34 0.52
C ILE A 84 -11.90 13.73 0.49
N PRO A 85 -10.56 13.84 0.56
CA PRO A 85 -9.89 15.13 0.45
C PRO A 85 -10.19 15.80 -0.90
N PRO A 86 -10.35 17.13 -0.93
CA PRO A 86 -10.52 17.84 -2.19
C PRO A 86 -9.29 17.65 -3.08
N ASN A 87 -9.50 17.69 -4.39
CA ASN A 87 -8.40 17.58 -5.36
C ASN A 87 -7.47 18.80 -5.22
N THR A 88 -6.17 18.56 -5.10
CA THR A 88 -5.10 19.57 -4.96
C THR A 88 -4.73 20.27 -6.28
N GLY A 89 -5.40 19.94 -7.38
CA GLY A 89 -5.07 20.39 -8.75
C GLY A 89 -4.25 19.36 -9.53
N THR A 90 -3.74 18.33 -8.87
CA THR A 90 -2.99 17.23 -9.48
C THR A 90 -3.88 16.00 -9.66
N PHE A 91 -4.03 15.55 -10.91
CA PHE A 91 -4.81 14.35 -11.21
C PHE A 91 -4.19 13.10 -10.58
N GLY A 92 -4.99 12.36 -9.82
CA GLY A 92 -4.59 11.07 -9.23
C GLY A 92 -3.84 11.17 -7.91
N GLU A 93 -3.82 12.34 -7.26
CA GLU A 93 -3.26 12.52 -5.91
C GLU A 93 -4.36 12.43 -4.83
N TYR A 94 -5.38 13.29 -4.93
CA TYR A 94 -6.51 13.36 -4.00
C TYR A 94 -7.86 13.43 -4.72
N GLY A 95 -8.95 13.35 -3.95
CA GLY A 95 -10.33 13.36 -4.45
C GLY A 95 -10.68 12.11 -5.28
N TRP A 96 -11.76 12.20 -6.05
CA TRP A 96 -12.22 11.12 -6.92
C TRP A 96 -11.17 10.64 -7.93
N SER A 97 -10.31 11.55 -8.40
CA SER A 97 -9.22 11.17 -9.30
C SER A 97 -8.20 10.25 -8.63
N GLY A 98 -7.88 10.48 -7.35
CA GLY A 98 -7.02 9.61 -6.54
C GLY A 98 -7.68 8.25 -6.30
N VAL A 99 -8.98 8.22 -5.99
CA VAL A 99 -9.76 6.98 -5.82
C VAL A 99 -9.73 6.13 -7.09
N LEU A 100 -9.99 6.73 -8.26
CA LEU A 100 -9.96 6.04 -9.55
C LEU A 100 -8.57 5.50 -9.89
N ARG A 101 -7.50 6.26 -9.61
CA ARG A 101 -6.13 5.80 -9.78
C ARG A 101 -5.84 4.59 -8.88
N GLY A 102 -6.23 4.65 -7.61
CA GLY A 102 -6.08 3.54 -6.67
C GLY A 102 -6.84 2.29 -7.11
N ALA A 103 -8.09 2.45 -7.57
CA ALA A 103 -8.88 1.36 -8.13
C ALA A 103 -8.20 0.71 -9.35
N GLY A 104 -7.60 1.52 -10.23
CA GLY A 104 -6.81 1.03 -11.36
C GLY A 104 -5.62 0.18 -10.93
N VAL A 105 -4.87 0.61 -9.91
CA VAL A 105 -3.74 -0.18 -9.36
C VAL A 105 -4.22 -1.52 -8.81
N ILE A 106 -5.33 -1.53 -8.08
CA ILE A 106 -5.93 -2.75 -7.54
C ILE A 106 -6.39 -3.68 -8.67
N PHE A 107 -6.97 -3.15 -9.75
CA PHE A 107 -7.39 -3.95 -10.90
C PHE A 107 -6.23 -4.74 -11.52
N PHE A 108 -5.07 -4.11 -11.72
CA PHE A 108 -3.87 -4.80 -12.22
C PHE A 108 -3.35 -5.87 -11.25
N ALA A 109 -3.58 -5.72 -9.94
CA ALA A 109 -3.21 -6.73 -8.95
C ALA A 109 -4.05 -8.02 -9.05
N TYR A 110 -5.21 -8.00 -9.72
CA TYR A 110 -6.10 -9.16 -9.88
C TYR A 110 -5.79 -10.03 -11.11
N ILE A 111 -4.75 -9.72 -11.90
CA ILE A 111 -4.36 -10.50 -13.10
C ILE A 111 -4.09 -11.98 -12.79
N GLY A 112 -3.71 -12.32 -11.54
CA GLY A 112 -3.42 -13.69 -11.11
C GLY A 112 -4.61 -14.56 -10.74
N PHE A 113 -5.86 -14.15 -10.98
CA PHE A 113 -7.06 -14.91 -10.56
C PHE A 113 -7.13 -16.33 -11.15
N ASP A 114 -6.43 -16.60 -12.25
CA ASP A 114 -6.34 -17.93 -12.84
C ASP A 114 -5.74 -18.98 -11.88
N ALA A 115 -4.85 -18.57 -10.97
CA ALA A 115 -4.31 -19.49 -9.95
C ALA A 115 -5.36 -19.97 -8.93
N VAL A 116 -6.48 -19.24 -8.78
CA VAL A 116 -7.61 -19.67 -7.94
C VAL A 116 -8.49 -20.68 -8.69
N SER A 117 -8.51 -20.61 -10.02
CA SER A 117 -9.30 -21.49 -10.88
C SER A 117 -8.74 -22.93 -10.91
N THR A 118 -7.43 -23.12 -10.72
CA THR A 118 -6.81 -24.47 -10.66
C THR A 118 -7.14 -25.17 -9.34
N SER A 119 -7.11 -24.43 -8.23
CA SER A 119 -7.48 -24.94 -6.90
C SER A 119 -8.96 -25.36 -6.82
N ALA A 120 -9.78 -24.91 -7.78
CA ALA A 120 -11.16 -25.37 -7.97
C ALA A 120 -11.29 -26.86 -8.22
N GLN A 121 -10.33 -27.42 -8.97
CA GLN A 121 -10.41 -28.77 -9.51
C GLN A 121 -10.19 -29.82 -8.42
N GLU A 122 -9.60 -29.42 -7.29
CA GLU A 122 -9.36 -30.26 -6.12
C GLU A 122 -10.47 -30.15 -5.05
N ALA A 123 -11.45 -29.27 -5.26
CA ALA A 123 -12.58 -29.11 -4.33
C ALA A 123 -13.57 -30.28 -4.46
N ARG A 124 -13.97 -30.85 -3.33
CA ARG A 124 -14.86 -32.03 -3.27
C ARG A 124 -16.25 -31.75 -3.84
N ASN A 125 -16.79 -30.54 -3.64
CA ASN A 125 -18.03 -30.07 -4.27
C ASN A 125 -17.87 -28.64 -4.81
N PRO A 126 -17.28 -28.49 -6.01
CA PRO A 126 -16.85 -27.18 -6.51
C PRO A 126 -18.01 -26.20 -6.74
N GLN A 127 -19.21 -26.70 -7.10
CA GLN A 127 -20.40 -25.88 -7.29
C GLN A 127 -20.86 -25.12 -6.04
N ARG A 128 -20.48 -25.60 -4.85
CA ARG A 128 -20.98 -25.10 -3.56
C ARG A 128 -19.87 -24.62 -2.65
N ASP A 129 -18.75 -25.31 -2.63
CA ASP A 129 -17.65 -25.03 -1.70
C ASP A 129 -16.81 -23.84 -2.19
N MET A 130 -16.59 -23.74 -3.50
CA MET A 130 -15.82 -22.63 -4.06
C MET A 130 -16.52 -21.28 -3.95
N PRO A 131 -17.80 -21.11 -4.33
CA PRO A 131 -18.43 -19.80 -4.24
C PRO A 131 -18.51 -19.33 -2.78
N ARG A 132 -18.79 -20.24 -1.84
CA ARG A 132 -18.82 -19.92 -0.42
C ARG A 132 -17.44 -19.59 0.14
N GLY A 133 -16.41 -20.32 -0.27
CA GLY A 133 -15.03 -20.05 0.12
C GLY A 133 -14.53 -18.70 -0.40
N ILE A 134 -14.75 -18.40 -1.69
CA ILE A 134 -14.33 -17.14 -2.30
C ILE A 134 -15.12 -15.97 -1.71
N LEU A 135 -16.46 -16.02 -1.67
CA LEU A 135 -17.26 -14.92 -1.13
C LEU A 135 -17.05 -14.72 0.37
N GLY A 136 -16.92 -15.81 1.14
CA GLY A 136 -16.64 -15.76 2.57
C GLY A 136 -15.29 -15.13 2.87
N SER A 137 -14.22 -15.59 2.20
CA SER A 137 -12.89 -15.02 2.36
C SER A 137 -12.81 -13.58 1.87
N LEU A 138 -13.46 -13.25 0.75
CA LEU A 138 -13.54 -11.89 0.23
C LEU A 138 -14.23 -10.96 1.24
N ALA A 139 -15.39 -11.34 1.76
CA ALA A 139 -16.12 -10.53 2.74
C ALA A 139 -15.29 -10.27 3.99
N ILE A 140 -14.62 -11.29 4.54
CA ILE A 140 -13.74 -11.15 5.70
C ILE A 140 -12.55 -10.23 5.38
N CYS A 141 -11.88 -10.45 4.25
CA CYS A 141 -10.77 -9.62 3.80
C CYS A 141 -11.19 -8.16 3.57
N THR A 142 -12.36 -7.92 3.00
CA THR A 142 -12.90 -6.56 2.81
C THR A 142 -13.12 -5.87 4.15
N VAL A 143 -13.72 -6.55 5.13
CA VAL A 143 -13.92 -5.98 6.47
C VAL A 143 -12.58 -5.66 7.14
N LEU A 144 -11.64 -6.61 7.16
CA LEU A 144 -10.31 -6.40 7.74
C LEU A 144 -9.56 -5.25 7.05
N PHE A 145 -9.64 -5.17 5.72
CA PHE A 145 -9.01 -4.10 4.95
C PHE A 145 -9.60 -2.73 5.31
N VAL A 146 -10.93 -2.59 5.35
CA VAL A 146 -11.60 -1.34 5.74
C VAL A 146 -11.20 -0.92 7.16
N LEU A 147 -11.11 -1.85 8.10
CA LEU A 147 -10.67 -1.58 9.47
C LEU A 147 -9.21 -1.07 9.49
N VAL A 148 -8.30 -1.74 8.80
CA VAL A 148 -6.88 -1.33 8.71
C VAL A 148 -6.76 0.04 8.03
N SER A 149 -7.44 0.26 6.91
CA SER A 149 -7.45 1.56 6.23
C SER A 149 -7.98 2.66 7.13
N GLY A 150 -9.08 2.42 7.85
CA GLY A 150 -9.65 3.37 8.80
C GLY A 150 -8.70 3.73 9.94
N VAL A 151 -8.03 2.72 10.52
CA VAL A 151 -7.00 2.90 11.55
C VAL A 151 -5.80 3.69 11.02
N MET A 152 -5.32 3.36 9.83
CA MET A 152 -4.15 4.02 9.23
C MET A 152 -4.44 5.49 8.89
N VAL A 153 -5.61 5.79 8.33
CA VAL A 153 -6.04 7.17 8.09
C VAL A 153 -6.27 7.90 9.41
N GLY A 154 -6.93 7.25 10.37
CA GLY A 154 -7.26 7.81 11.68
C GLY A 154 -6.04 8.14 12.54
N SER A 155 -4.95 7.38 12.40
CA SER A 155 -3.69 7.59 13.11
C SER A 155 -2.70 8.51 12.38
N SER A 156 -3.01 8.92 11.15
CA SER A 156 -2.17 9.85 10.39
C SER A 156 -2.16 11.21 11.09
N ARG A 157 -1.03 11.59 11.69
CA ARG A 157 -0.89 12.89 12.37
C ARG A 157 -0.96 13.99 11.33
N SER A 158 -2.12 14.65 11.23
CA SER A 158 -2.24 15.94 10.55
C SER A 158 -1.53 16.99 11.41
N THR A 159 -0.29 17.32 11.05
CA THR A 159 0.44 18.44 11.65
C THR A 159 -0.45 19.68 11.58
N PRO A 160 -0.84 20.30 12.71
CA PRO A 160 -1.66 21.49 12.65
C PRO A 160 -0.89 22.58 11.90
N PRO A 161 -1.51 23.32 10.97
CA PRO A 161 -0.85 24.43 10.29
C PRO A 161 -0.29 25.38 11.36
N PRO A 162 0.94 25.91 11.19
CA PRO A 162 1.54 26.80 12.17
C PRO A 162 0.54 27.91 12.46
N ARG A 163 0.12 28.03 13.72
CA ARG A 163 -0.84 29.04 14.17
C ARG A 163 -0.39 30.37 13.59
N ALA A 164 -1.12 30.88 12.60
CA ALA A 164 -0.96 32.25 12.14
C ALA A 164 -0.98 33.12 13.41
N ARG A 165 0.12 33.83 13.66
CA ARG A 165 0.28 34.72 14.80
C ARG A 165 -0.88 35.72 14.80
N ARG A 166 -1.95 35.38 15.50
CA ARG A 166 -3.09 36.24 15.76
C ARG A 166 -2.57 37.40 16.61
N GLY A 167 -2.42 38.55 15.96
CA GLY A 167 -2.44 39.87 16.57
C GLY A 167 -1.36 40.16 17.61
N ARG A 168 -0.13 40.44 17.17
CA ARG A 168 0.64 41.51 17.82
C ARG A 168 0.12 42.85 17.28
N ARG A 169 -0.99 43.27 17.87
CA ARG A 169 -1.44 44.66 17.91
C ARG A 169 -0.29 45.45 18.55
N GLY A 170 0.40 46.25 17.75
CA GLY A 170 1.59 46.98 18.18
C GLY A 170 1.98 48.02 17.15
N SER A 171 1.16 49.07 17.07
CA SER A 171 1.54 50.45 16.78
C SER A 171 2.91 50.66 16.09
N ILE A 172 2.90 50.84 14.77
CA ILE A 172 3.98 51.59 14.11
C ILE A 172 3.37 52.84 13.50
N ARG A 173 3.74 53.92 14.19
CA ARG A 173 3.46 55.33 14.08
C ARG A 173 3.94 55.89 12.74
N TRP A 174 3.05 56.49 11.97
CA TRP A 174 3.40 57.39 10.88
C TRP A 174 4.08 58.64 11.48
N ARG A 175 5.32 58.93 11.06
CA ARG A 175 5.87 60.28 11.04
C ARG A 175 6.49 60.52 9.66
N SER A 176 6.03 61.63 9.10
CA SER A 176 6.51 62.44 7.97
C SER A 176 7.90 62.14 7.44
#